data_AF-A0A812CTH8-F1
#
_entry.id   AF-A0A812CTH8-F1
#
_cell.length_a   1.000
_cell.length_b   1.000
_cell.length_c   1.000
_cell.angle_alpha   90.00
_cell.angle_beta   90.00
_cell.angle_gamma   90.00
#
_symmetry.space_group_name_H-M   'P 1'
#
loop_
_entity.id
_entity.type
_entity.pdbx_description
1 polymer ?
#
loop_
_entity_poly.entity_id
_entity_poly.type
_entity_poly.pdbx_seq_one_letter_code
_entity_poly.pdbx_strand_id
1 'polypeptide(L)'
;MANCGFGFCTSAIENPNDIFLRKCRQVLENTTKPNIYFLLGFLFPSMDKFLVRVAALRDRIFGNPVFWLEKQFEEIVKLRKECKMGDHQDLLNMMIEANQKTYSSDDIMTDSKTSRSKFKYQKLTALELRSQCFLFLMAGYETTATTLIYLIYELACNQDIQTRLYEEIIQHFPNEVSTSYEK
;
A
#
# COMPACT_ATOMS: atom_id res chain seq x y z
N MET A 1 7.93 -2.33 3.98
CA MET A 1 7.16 -1.46 3.05
C MET A 1 6.99 -0.03 3.56
N ALA A 2 6.47 0.17 4.78
CA ALA A 2 6.19 1.51 5.33
C ALA A 2 7.41 2.46 5.29
N ASN A 3 8.58 1.98 5.73
CA ASN A 3 9.81 2.76 5.69
C ASN A 3 10.32 3.00 4.26
N CYS A 4 10.50 1.94 3.47
CA CYS A 4 11.06 2.04 2.12
C CYS A 4 10.19 2.84 1.13
N GLY A 5 8.86 2.74 1.23
CA GLY A 5 7.95 3.41 0.30
C GLY A 5 7.53 4.81 0.75
N PHE A 6 7.40 5.03 2.06
CA PHE A 6 6.77 6.22 2.61
C PHE A 6 7.60 6.90 3.71
N GLY A 7 8.83 6.45 3.96
CA GLY A 7 9.71 6.97 5.01
C GLY A 7 9.12 6.85 6.42
N PHE A 8 8.21 5.90 6.61
CA PHE A 8 7.51 5.70 7.88
C PHE A 8 8.22 4.61 8.70
N CYS A 9 8.95 5.03 9.74
CA CYS A 9 9.57 4.13 10.70
C CYS A 9 8.52 3.62 11.69
N THR A 10 7.99 2.42 11.45
CA THR A 10 7.13 1.71 12.40
C THR A 10 7.97 0.72 13.21
N SER A 11 7.82 0.72 14.54
CA SER A 11 8.31 -0.37 15.40
C SER A 11 7.44 -1.64 15.30
N ALA A 12 6.85 -1.90 14.13
CA ALA A 12 5.94 -3.01 13.86
C ALA A 12 6.59 -4.39 14.08
N ILE A 13 7.91 -4.48 13.87
CA ILE A 13 8.68 -5.72 14.08
C ILE A 13 8.94 -5.95 15.58
N GLU A 14 9.25 -4.90 16.31
CA GLU A 14 9.57 -4.96 17.75
C GLU A 14 8.30 -5.07 18.61
N ASN A 15 7.23 -4.40 18.19
CA ASN A 15 5.97 -4.32 18.91
C ASN A 15 4.83 -4.98 18.12
N PRO A 16 4.46 -6.23 18.46
CA PRO A 16 3.35 -6.93 17.80
C PRO A 16 1.98 -6.29 18.06
N ASN A 17 1.88 -5.35 19.01
CA ASN A 17 0.67 -4.60 19.34
C ASN A 17 0.67 -3.16 18.81
N ASP A 18 1.54 -2.87 17.85
CA ASP A 18 1.62 -1.56 17.20
C ASP A 18 0.25 -1.10 16.65
N ILE A 19 -0.08 0.17 16.87
CA ILE A 19 -1.38 0.74 16.52
C ILE A 19 -1.59 0.72 15.02
N PHE A 20 -0.55 0.99 14.25
CA PHE A 20 -0.62 1.01 12.79
C PHE A 20 -0.87 -0.40 12.23
N LEU A 21 -0.15 -1.41 12.73
CA LEU A 21 -0.42 -2.81 12.38
C LEU A 21 -1.85 -3.24 12.70
N ARG A 22 -2.33 -2.92 13.91
CA ARG A 22 -3.70 -3.23 14.33
C ARG A 22 -4.73 -2.59 13.41
N LYS A 23 -4.52 -1.35 12.98
CA LYS A 23 -5.43 -0.65 12.07
C LYS A 23 -5.42 -1.25 10.67
N CYS A 24 -4.25 -1.60 10.13
CA CYS A 24 -4.16 -2.31 8.85
C CYS A 24 -4.90 -3.66 8.89
N ARG A 25 -4.69 -4.45 9.95
CA ARG A 25 -5.43 -5.71 10.15
C ARG A 25 -6.94 -5.48 10.24
N GLN A 26 -7.37 -4.47 10.99
CA GLN A 26 -8.78 -4.13 11.16
C GLN A 26 -9.45 -3.74 9.83
N VAL A 27 -8.73 -3.05 8.93
CA VAL A 27 -9.22 -2.77 7.57
C VAL A 27 -9.48 -4.06 6.80
N LEU A 28 -8.53 -4.99 6.81
CA LEU A 28 -8.65 -6.25 6.06
C LEU A 28 -9.77 -7.11 6.63
N GLU A 29 -9.81 -7.30 7.94
CA GLU A 29 -10.88 -8.05 8.59
C GLU A 29 -12.26 -7.46 8.28
N ASN A 30 -12.41 -6.13 8.29
CA ASN A 30 -13.68 -5.48 7.98
C ASN A 30 -14.06 -5.61 6.49
N THR A 31 -13.07 -5.76 5.61
CA THR A 31 -13.29 -5.96 4.17
C THR A 31 -13.68 -7.42 3.87
N THR A 32 -13.08 -8.37 4.58
CA THR A 32 -13.29 -9.81 4.36
C THR A 32 -14.53 -10.35 5.09
N LYS A 33 -14.97 -9.73 6.19
CA LYS A 33 -16.19 -10.13 6.91
C LYS A 33 -17.43 -9.90 6.02
N PRO A 34 -18.38 -10.87 5.98
CA PRO A 34 -19.57 -10.76 5.15
C PRO A 34 -20.39 -9.54 5.57
N ASN A 35 -20.41 -8.53 4.70
CA ASN A 35 -21.13 -7.29 4.95
C ASN A 35 -22.61 -7.51 4.64
N ILE A 36 -23.45 -7.64 5.67
CA ILE A 36 -24.91 -7.82 5.52
C ILE A 36 -25.55 -6.72 4.65
N TYR A 37 -25.00 -5.50 4.68
CA TYR A 37 -25.48 -4.39 3.85
C TYR A 37 -25.18 -4.61 2.37
N PHE A 38 -24.07 -5.26 2.03
CA PHE A 38 -23.74 -5.64 0.66
C PHE A 38 -24.69 -6.73 0.15
N LEU A 39 -24.95 -7.75 0.97
CA LEU A 39 -25.90 -8.81 0.64
C LEU A 39 -27.33 -8.27 0.46
N LEU A 40 -27.78 -7.39 1.36
CA LEU A 40 -29.10 -6.74 1.27
C LEU A 40 -29.20 -5.81 0.05
N GLY A 41 -28.12 -5.11 -0.31
CA GLY A 41 -28.08 -4.30 -1.53
C GLY A 41 -28.15 -5.13 -2.81
N PHE A 42 -27.55 -6.33 -2.81
CA PHE A 42 -27.66 -7.28 -3.93
C PHE A 42 -29.08 -7.84 -4.08
N LEU A 43 -29.74 -8.18 -2.96
CA LEU A 43 -31.11 -8.73 -2.97
C LEU A 43 -32.19 -7.68 -3.26
N PHE A 44 -31.99 -6.44 -2.80
CA PHE A 44 -32.97 -5.35 -2.93
C PHE A 44 -32.34 -4.10 -3.54
N PRO A 45 -32.14 -4.07 -4.88
CA PRO A 45 -31.48 -2.96 -5.55
C PRO A 45 -32.22 -1.62 -5.41
N SER A 46 -33.53 -1.62 -5.15
CA SER A 46 -34.29 -0.38 -4.92
C SER A 46 -33.96 0.34 -3.61
N MET A 47 -33.37 -0.36 -2.63
CA MET A 47 -33.01 0.19 -1.30
C MET A 47 -31.51 0.47 -1.15
N ASP A 48 -30.73 0.26 -2.21
CA ASP A 48 -29.27 0.38 -2.24
C ASP A 48 -28.77 1.74 -1.71
N LYS A 49 -29.34 2.85 -2.20
CA LYS A 49 -28.97 4.21 -1.85
C LYS A 49 -29.23 4.50 -0.37
N PHE A 50 -30.30 3.93 0.19
CA PHE A 50 -30.61 4.09 1.61
C PHE A 50 -29.63 3.28 2.47
N LEU A 51 -29.40 2.01 2.11
CA LEU A 51 -28.47 1.13 2.82
C LEU A 51 -27.03 1.68 2.80
N VAL A 52 -26.57 2.21 1.67
CA VAL A 52 -25.25 2.85 1.55
C VAL A 52 -25.16 4.10 2.43
N ARG A 53 -26.20 4.92 2.50
CA ARG A 53 -26.22 6.10 3.40
C ARG A 53 -26.16 5.69 4.88
N VAL A 54 -26.91 4.66 5.27
CA VAL A 54 -26.91 4.15 6.65
C VAL A 54 -25.55 3.53 6.99
N ALA A 55 -24.96 2.75 6.09
CA ALA A 55 -23.62 2.21 6.26
C ALA A 55 -22.55 3.31 6.37
N ALA A 56 -22.61 4.33 5.50
CA ALA A 56 -21.71 5.48 5.56
C ALA A 56 -21.86 6.27 6.88
N LEU A 57 -23.08 6.42 7.38
CA LEU A 57 -23.35 7.08 8.66
C LEU A 57 -22.79 6.25 9.84
N ARG A 58 -22.99 4.94 9.84
CA ARG A 58 -22.40 4.01 10.81
C ARG A 58 -20.87 4.13 10.80
N ASP A 59 -20.25 4.10 9.63
CA ASP A 59 -18.78 4.16 9.51
C ASP A 59 -18.21 5.52 9.96
N ARG A 60 -18.99 6.59 9.81
CA ARG A 60 -18.66 7.93 10.35
C ARG A 60 -18.76 8.00 11.87
N ILE A 61 -19.74 7.32 12.47
CA ILE A 61 -19.99 7.33 13.93
C ILE A 61 -19.02 6.39 14.67
N PHE A 62 -18.80 5.19 14.16
CA PHE A 62 -17.97 4.16 14.82
C PHE A 62 -16.47 4.26 14.49
N GLY A 63 -16.10 5.16 13.57
CA GLY A 63 -14.71 5.43 13.20
C GLY A 63 -14.14 4.36 12.27
N ASN A 64 -14.00 4.69 10.99
CA ASN A 64 -13.44 3.78 10.00
C ASN A 64 -11.90 3.71 10.13
N PRO A 65 -11.29 2.51 10.28
CA PRO A 65 -9.83 2.37 10.34
C PRO A 65 -9.13 2.89 9.07
N VAL A 66 -9.80 2.88 7.91
CA VAL A 66 -9.32 3.50 6.66
C VAL A 66 -9.14 5.00 6.84
N PHE A 67 -10.12 5.69 7.45
CA PHE A 67 -10.04 7.14 7.67
C PHE A 67 -8.88 7.52 8.59
N TRP A 68 -8.61 6.69 9.61
CA TRP A 68 -7.45 6.89 10.48
C TRP A 68 -6.14 6.77 9.69
N LEU A 69 -6.00 5.74 8.85
CA LEU A 69 -4.81 5.55 8.00
C LEU A 69 -4.66 6.67 6.97
N GLU A 70 -5.74 7.09 6.31
CA GLU A 70 -5.70 8.23 5.38
C GLU A 70 -5.24 9.52 6.06
N LYS A 71 -5.65 9.74 7.32
CA LYS A 71 -5.20 10.90 8.10
C LYS A 71 -3.70 10.85 8.38
N GLN A 72 -3.14 9.67 8.66
CA GLN A 72 -1.69 9.53 8.82
C GLN A 72 -0.94 9.88 7.53
N PHE A 73 -1.43 9.43 6.37
CA PHE A 73 -0.84 9.83 5.08
C PHE A 73 -0.97 11.33 4.81
N GLU A 74 -2.05 11.97 5.25
CA GLU A 74 -2.20 13.42 5.14
C GLU A 74 -1.13 14.18 5.95
N GLU A 75 -0.88 13.75 7.18
CA GLU A 75 0.18 14.31 8.04
C GLU A 75 1.57 14.13 7.41
N ILE A 76 1.86 12.96 6.86
CA ILE A 76 3.15 12.66 6.21
C ILE A 76 3.33 13.52 4.94
N VAL A 77 2.30 13.64 4.09
CA VAL A 77 2.36 14.48 2.89
C VAL A 77 2.59 15.95 3.25
N LYS A 78 1.98 16.45 4.34
CA LYS A 78 2.19 17.83 4.82
C LYS A 78 3.63 18.04 5.28
N LEU A 79 4.12 17.17 6.18
CA LEU A 79 5.49 17.24 6.69
C LEU A 79 6.52 17.24 5.55
N ARG A 80 6.33 16.40 4.52
CA ARG A 80 7.24 16.34 3.38
C ARG A 80 7.23 17.57 2.49
N LYS A 81 6.07 18.22 2.34
CA LYS A 81 5.97 19.48 1.61
C LYS A 81 6.67 20.62 2.37
N GLU A 82 6.61 20.61 3.69
CA GLU A 82 7.21 21.63 4.56
C GLU A 82 8.74 21.46 4.68
N CYS A 83 9.23 20.23 4.83
CA CYS A 83 10.65 19.95 5.07
C CYS A 83 11.56 20.08 3.84
N LYS A 84 11.05 20.43 2.65
CA LYS A 84 11.75 20.40 1.35
C LYS A 84 12.47 19.06 1.11
N MET A 85 11.82 18.17 0.36
CA MET A 85 12.33 16.93 -0.26
C MET A 85 13.82 16.66 0.03
N GLY A 86 14.10 16.04 1.17
CA GLY A 86 15.43 15.51 1.45
C GLY A 86 15.77 14.40 0.45
N ASP A 87 17.06 14.15 0.29
CA ASP A 87 17.78 13.27 -0.64
C ASP A 87 17.27 11.81 -0.79
N HIS A 88 16.25 11.40 -0.02
CA HIS A 88 15.69 10.05 -0.07
C HIS A 88 14.62 9.92 -1.15
N GLN A 89 14.96 9.27 -2.26
CA GLN A 89 14.02 9.01 -3.34
C GLN A 89 13.13 7.80 -3.00
N ASP A 90 11.92 8.05 -2.52
CA ASP A 90 10.94 7.01 -2.22
C ASP A 90 9.65 7.18 -3.03
N LEU A 91 8.74 6.22 -2.90
CA LEU A 91 7.48 6.20 -3.65
C LEU A 91 6.65 7.46 -3.40
N LEU A 92 6.57 7.92 -2.17
CA LEU A 92 5.81 9.13 -1.83
C LEU A 92 6.39 10.38 -2.49
N ASN A 93 7.72 10.51 -2.53
CA ASN A 93 8.39 11.62 -3.21
C ASN A 93 8.13 11.57 -4.72
N MET A 94 8.25 10.39 -5.34
CA MET A 94 7.90 10.22 -6.76
C MET A 94 6.45 10.59 -7.05
N MET A 95 5.51 10.20 -6.17
CA MET A 95 4.08 10.54 -6.33
C MET A 95 3.81 12.04 -6.17
N ILE A 96 4.47 12.71 -5.22
CA ILE A 96 4.34 14.17 -5.03
C ILE A 96 4.95 14.92 -6.21
N GLU A 97 6.13 14.51 -6.68
CA GLU A 97 6.83 15.12 -7.82
C GLU A 97 6.02 14.95 -9.12
N ALA A 98 5.53 13.74 -9.40
CA ALA A 98 4.68 13.46 -10.55
C ALA A 98 3.37 14.28 -10.51
N ASN A 99 2.85 14.57 -9.32
CA ASN A 99 1.66 15.40 -9.16
C ASN A 99 1.95 16.90 -9.40
N GLN A 100 3.16 17.36 -9.09
CA GLN A 100 3.59 18.75 -9.28
C GLN A 100 3.96 19.05 -10.74
N LYS A 101 4.55 18.08 -11.45
CA LYS A 101 4.86 18.17 -12.87
C LYS A 101 3.58 18.24 -13.69
N THR A 102 3.14 19.46 -13.98
CA THR A 102 2.09 19.71 -14.97
C THR A 102 2.75 19.53 -16.32
N TYR A 103 2.43 18.47 -17.05
CA TYR A 103 2.78 18.41 -18.47
C TYR A 103 2.01 19.56 -19.16
N SER A 104 2.70 20.69 -19.34
CA SER A 104 2.24 21.73 -20.24
C SER A 104 2.04 21.08 -21.61
N SER A 105 0.93 21.42 -22.26
CA SER A 105 0.51 20.77 -23.51
C SER A 105 1.49 20.98 -24.69
N ASP A 106 2.60 21.67 -24.46
CA ASP A 106 3.55 22.14 -25.47
C ASP A 106 4.86 21.32 -25.56
N ASP A 107 5.15 20.42 -24.61
CA ASP A 107 6.35 19.55 -24.67
C ASP A 107 6.14 18.26 -25.50
N ILE A 108 5.00 18.13 -26.18
CA ILE A 108 4.76 17.06 -27.17
C ILE A 108 4.93 17.64 -28.57
N MET A 109 6.15 18.08 -28.88
CA MET A 109 6.58 18.22 -30.28
C MET A 109 7.53 17.08 -30.62
N THR A 110 7.15 16.34 -31.67
CA THR A 110 7.94 15.37 -32.47
C THR A 110 8.41 14.11 -31.70
N ASP A 111 7.94 12.89 -31.98
CA ASP A 111 7.94 12.25 -33.29
C ASP A 111 6.94 11.09 -33.44
N SER A 112 6.41 10.99 -34.67
CA SER A 112 5.95 9.78 -35.34
C SER A 112 4.71 9.01 -34.83
N LYS A 113 3.60 9.24 -35.54
CA LYS A 113 2.61 8.25 -36.03
C LYS A 113 2.51 6.93 -35.26
N THR A 114 1.90 6.94 -34.08
CA THR A 114 1.13 5.80 -33.58
C THR A 114 0.02 6.35 -32.72
N SER A 115 -1.23 6.13 -33.13
CA SER A 115 -2.45 6.52 -32.41
C SER A 115 -2.63 5.73 -31.11
N ARG A 116 -1.68 5.82 -30.18
CA ARG A 116 -1.90 5.46 -28.78
C ARG A 116 -2.52 6.69 -28.12
N SER A 117 -3.74 6.52 -27.62
CA SER A 117 -4.49 7.49 -26.83
C SER A 117 -3.55 8.34 -25.97
N LYS A 118 -3.53 9.65 -26.23
CA LYS A 118 -2.84 10.64 -25.39
C LYS A 118 -3.46 10.57 -23.99
N PHE A 119 -2.91 9.75 -23.10
CA PHE A 119 -3.26 9.77 -21.69
C PHE A 119 -2.79 11.12 -21.14
N LYS A 120 -3.73 12.05 -21.03
CA LYS A 120 -3.50 13.32 -20.35
C LYS A 120 -3.22 12.97 -18.89
N TYR A 121 -1.98 13.17 -18.43
CA TYR A 121 -1.62 12.97 -17.04
C TYR A 121 -2.44 13.94 -16.18
N GLN A 122 -3.51 13.45 -15.59
CA GLN A 122 -4.36 14.24 -14.72
C GLN A 122 -3.68 14.34 -13.36
N LYS A 123 -3.53 15.58 -12.89
CA LYS A 123 -3.03 15.86 -11.55
C LYS A 123 -3.96 15.23 -10.52
N LEU A 124 -3.42 14.38 -9.64
CA LEU A 124 -4.21 13.78 -8.56
C LEU A 124 -4.60 14.87 -7.55
N THR A 125 -5.82 14.80 -7.04
CA THR A 125 -6.24 15.57 -5.87
C THR A 125 -5.48 15.09 -4.63
N ALA A 126 -5.48 15.88 -3.57
CA ALA A 126 -4.86 15.48 -2.30
C ALA A 126 -5.50 14.21 -1.71
N LEU A 127 -6.81 14.03 -1.93
CA LEU A 127 -7.56 12.83 -1.58
C LEU A 127 -7.08 11.61 -2.38
N GLU A 128 -6.99 11.73 -3.70
CA GLU A 128 -6.54 10.62 -4.53
C GLU A 128 -5.09 10.23 -4.21
N LEU A 129 -4.21 11.20 -3.98
CA LEU A 129 -2.82 10.94 -3.62
C LEU A 129 -2.71 10.09 -2.34
N ARG A 130 -3.41 10.47 -1.26
CA ARG A 130 -3.39 9.72 0.00
C ARG A 130 -4.06 8.35 -0.12
N SER A 131 -5.15 8.25 -0.89
CA SER A 131 -5.83 6.97 -1.11
C SER A 131 -4.94 5.99 -1.91
N GLN A 132 -4.14 6.49 -2.85
CA GLN A 132 -3.14 5.68 -3.56
C GLN A 132 -2.03 5.19 -2.61
N CYS A 133 -1.51 6.05 -1.72
CA CYS A 133 -0.52 5.63 -0.72
C CYS A 133 -1.09 4.53 0.21
N PHE A 134 -2.33 4.71 0.67
CA PHE A 134 -3.04 3.70 1.45
C PHE A 134 -3.18 2.38 0.68
N LEU A 135 -3.58 2.42 -0.59
CA LEU A 135 -3.74 1.22 -1.41
C LEU A 135 -2.42 0.47 -1.56
N PHE A 136 -1.32 1.16 -1.88
CA PHE A 136 0.01 0.55 -2.00
C PHE A 136 0.43 -0.12 -0.68
N LEU A 137 0.28 0.58 0.44
CA LEU A 137 0.59 0.01 1.76
C LEU A 137 -0.18 -1.28 2.02
N MET A 138 -1.51 -1.26 1.82
CA MET A 138 -2.36 -2.41 2.09
C MET A 138 -2.04 -3.59 1.16
N ALA A 139 -1.79 -3.30 -0.12
CA ALA A 139 -1.45 -4.31 -1.11
C ALA A 139 -0.18 -5.05 -0.75
N GLY A 140 0.88 -4.35 -0.33
CA GLY A 140 2.14 -5.00 0.03
C GLY A 140 2.15 -5.55 1.46
N TYR A 141 1.31 -5.08 2.38
CA TYR A 141 1.24 -5.62 3.73
C TYR A 141 0.70 -7.06 3.74
N GLU A 142 -0.52 -7.28 3.25
CA GLU A 142 -1.19 -8.57 3.40
C GLU A 142 -0.60 -9.65 2.50
N THR A 143 -0.33 -9.30 1.24
CA THR A 143 0.14 -10.28 0.24
C THR A 143 1.52 -10.83 0.60
N THR A 144 2.47 -9.97 0.98
CA THR A 144 3.83 -10.40 1.34
C THR A 144 3.84 -11.18 2.65
N ALA A 145 3.10 -10.73 3.68
CA ALA A 145 2.99 -11.44 4.94
C ALA A 145 2.41 -12.85 4.74
N THR A 146 1.31 -12.95 3.99
CA THR A 146 0.66 -14.23 3.67
C THR A 146 1.60 -15.14 2.87
N THR A 147 2.26 -14.61 1.85
CA THR A 147 3.19 -15.38 1.01
C THR A 147 4.35 -15.93 1.84
N LEU A 148 4.93 -15.13 2.73
CA LEU A 148 6.00 -15.58 3.62
C LEU A 148 5.53 -16.65 4.60
N ILE A 149 4.31 -16.52 5.13
CA ILE A 149 3.72 -17.55 6.01
C ILE A 149 3.60 -18.89 5.26
N TYR A 150 3.05 -18.87 4.04
CA TYR A 150 2.96 -20.09 3.22
C TYR A 150 4.32 -20.65 2.85
N LEU A 151 5.28 -19.80 2.48
CA LEU A 151 6.65 -20.23 2.19
C LEU A 151 7.27 -20.95 3.39
N ILE A 152 7.19 -20.35 4.58
CA ILE A 152 7.74 -20.95 5.80
C ILE A 152 7.02 -22.26 6.14
N TYR A 153 5.69 -22.30 5.95
CA TYR A 153 4.90 -23.51 6.16
C TYR A 153 5.36 -24.65 5.25
N GLU A 154 5.51 -24.40 3.95
CA GLU A 154 5.99 -25.40 2.99
C GLU A 154 7.42 -25.86 3.30
N LEU A 155 8.30 -24.95 3.72
CA LEU A 155 9.66 -25.31 4.13
C LEU A 155 9.67 -26.17 5.40
N ALA A 156 8.79 -25.90 6.37
CA ALA A 156 8.68 -26.68 7.59
C ALA A 156 8.10 -28.09 7.34
N CYS A 157 7.24 -28.24 6.33
CA CYS A 157 6.69 -29.54 5.94
C CYS A 157 7.64 -30.36 5.04
N ASN A 158 8.55 -29.70 4.31
CA ASN A 158 9.48 -30.34 3.36
C ASN A 158 10.94 -30.07 3.76
N GLN A 159 11.44 -30.82 4.75
CA GLN A 159 12.76 -30.63 5.35
C GLN A 159 13.93 -30.80 4.36
N ASP A 160 13.76 -31.65 3.34
CA ASP A 160 14.73 -31.86 2.26
C ASP A 160 14.91 -30.59 1.42
N ILE A 161 13.80 -29.92 1.07
CA ILE A 161 13.80 -28.65 0.34
C ILE A 161 14.43 -27.55 1.20
N GLN A 162 14.06 -27.47 2.49
CA GLN A 162 14.64 -26.50 3.41
C GLN A 162 16.16 -26.66 3.55
N THR A 163 16.63 -27.90 3.68
CA THR A 163 18.07 -28.20 3.82
C THR A 163 18.83 -27.77 2.57
N ARG A 164 18.31 -28.11 1.39
CA ARG A 164 18.90 -27.69 0.12
C ARG A 164 18.93 -26.16 -0.03
N LEU A 165 17.84 -25.47 0.30
CA LEU A 165 17.79 -24.00 0.27
C LEU A 165 18.85 -23.37 1.19
N TYR A 166 19.02 -23.93 2.39
CA TYR A 166 20.03 -23.47 3.35
C TYR A 166 21.46 -23.69 2.84
N GLU A 167 21.74 -24.86 2.26
CA GLU A 167 23.04 -25.16 1.62
C GLU A 167 23.32 -24.19 0.47
N GLU A 168 22.34 -23.92 -0.40
CA GLU A 168 22.46 -22.94 -1.49
C GLU A 168 22.78 -21.53 -0.96
N ILE A 169 22.12 -21.11 0.13
CA ILE A 169 22.38 -19.82 0.78
C ILE A 169 23.81 -19.76 1.31
N ILE A 170 24.26 -20.75 2.09
CA ILE A 170 25.62 -20.77 2.65
C ILE A 170 26.69 -20.82 1.56
N GLN A 171 26.48 -21.62 0.52
CA GLN A 171 27.42 -21.74 -0.59
C GLN A 171 27.68 -20.38 -1.25
N HIS A 172 26.63 -19.58 -1.43
CA HIS A 172 26.75 -18.27 -2.06
C HIS A 172 27.11 -17.16 -1.06
N PHE A 173 26.72 -17.29 0.20
CA PHE A 173 26.92 -16.30 1.26
C PHE A 173 27.56 -16.95 2.50
N PRO A 174 28.84 -17.36 2.43
CA PRO A 174 29.50 -18.18 3.44
C PRO A 174 29.84 -17.44 4.74
N ASN A 175 29.84 -16.11 4.71
CA ASN A 175 29.95 -15.26 5.89
C ASN A 175 28.59 -14.58 6.06
N GLU A 176 28.07 -14.46 7.29
CA GLU A 176 26.81 -13.77 7.68
C GLU A 176 26.84 -12.25 7.40
N VAL A 177 27.45 -11.83 6.30
CA VAL A 177 27.62 -10.46 5.87
C VAL A 177 26.40 -10.06 5.06
N SER A 178 25.90 -8.86 5.36
CA SER A 178 24.90 -8.10 4.62
C SER A 178 24.85 -8.49 3.14
N THR A 179 23.80 -9.20 2.73
CA THR A 179 23.55 -9.54 1.34
C THR A 179 23.38 -8.25 0.54
N SER A 180 24.27 -7.99 -0.43
CA SER A 180 24.15 -6.88 -1.37
C SER A 180 23.28 -7.27 -2.57
N TYR A 181 22.61 -6.29 -3.18
CA TYR A 181 21.84 -6.49 -4.42
C TYR A 181 22.73 -6.81 -5.63
N GLU A 182 24.00 -6.40 -5.59
CA GLU A 182 24.96 -6.68 -6.64
C GLU A 182 25.65 -8.03 -6.38
N LYS A 183 25.27 -9.02 -7.20
CA LYS A 183 26.01 -10.24 -7.51
C LYS A 183 25.90 -10.53 -8.99
#